data_AF-A0A9Q3K3A0-F1
#
_entry.id   AF-A0A9Q3K3A0-F1
#
_cell.length_a   1.000
_cell.length_b   1.000
_cell.length_c   1.000
_cell.angle_alpha   90.00
_cell.angle_beta   90.00
_cell.angle_gamma   90.00
#
_symmetry.space_group_name_H-M   'P 1'
#
loop_
_entity.id
_entity.type
_entity.pdbx_description
1 polymer ?
#
loop_
_entity_poly.entity_id
_entity_poly.type
_entity_poly.pdbx_seq_one_letter_code
_entity_poly.pdbx_strand_id
1 'polypeptide(L)'
;MMKIQEPRRPWEIVHMDWVTCLPLGGDRSCNACLVIVDRFSKTPIFLPFHKDDTAMDTALLILDRVVSWTGILTNIISDSDQKFTSPLWTNLHQSFGTKLSVATAYHPQAVGLAERMIQTLEDMVRIFCAYGLEFKDFNGFTHDWCTLLLALELAYKT
;
A
#
# COMPACT_ATOMS: atom_id res chain seq x y z
N MET A 1 6.51 -6.39 25.21
CA MET A 1 6.35 -7.10 23.92
C MET A 1 4.96 -6.82 23.38
N MET A 2 4.84 -6.13 22.24
CA MET A 2 3.55 -5.84 21.62
C MET A 2 3.15 -7.01 20.71
N LYS A 3 2.28 -7.88 21.20
CA LYS A 3 1.75 -9.00 20.41
C LYS A 3 0.68 -8.44 19.47
N ILE A 4 0.94 -8.40 18.17
CA ILE A 4 -0.06 -8.03 17.18
C ILE A 4 -1.11 -9.15 17.18
N GLN A 5 -2.34 -8.82 17.54
CA GLN A 5 -3.45 -9.79 17.59
C GLN A 5 -3.79 -10.26 16.17
N GLU A 6 -4.19 -11.52 16.01
CA GLU A 6 -4.72 -11.98 14.72
C GLU A 6 -6.01 -11.22 14.40
N PRO A 7 -6.18 -10.74 13.15
CA PRO A 7 -7.40 -10.05 12.74
C PRO A 7 -8.57 -11.03 12.77
N ARG A 8 -9.76 -10.55 13.14
CA ARG A 8 -10.99 -11.34 13.20
C ARG A 8 -11.85 -11.15 11.96
N ARG A 9 -11.65 -10.05 11.24
CA ARG A 9 -12.37 -9.71 10.01
C ARG A 9 -11.43 -9.08 8.97
N PRO A 10 -11.80 -9.12 7.68
CA PRO A 10 -11.09 -8.38 6.64
C PRO A 10 -10.91 -6.90 7.00
N TRP A 11 -9.75 -6.34 6.66
CA TRP A 11 -9.40 -4.92 6.80
C TRP A 11 -9.32 -4.38 8.23
N GLU A 12 -9.30 -5.26 9.23
CA GLU A 12 -9.09 -4.86 10.63
C GLU A 12 -7.64 -4.44 10.87
N ILE A 13 -6.71 -5.22 10.32
CA ILE A 13 -5.27 -5.01 10.46
C ILE A 13 -4.66 -5.01 9.05
N VAL A 14 -4.02 -3.90 8.68
CA VAL A 14 -3.33 -3.79 7.41
C VAL A 14 -1.84 -3.55 7.62
N HIS A 15 -1.06 -4.00 6.65
CA HIS A 15 0.34 -3.63 6.52
C HIS A 15 0.52 -2.69 5.34
N MET A 16 1.37 -1.69 5.48
CA MET A 16 1.59 -0.65 4.48
C MET A 16 3.09 -0.44 4.26
N ASP A 17 3.50 -0.36 3.00
CA ASP A 17 4.90 -0.09 2.63
C ASP A 17 5.02 0.67 1.29
N TRP A 18 6.11 1.40 1.13
CA TRP A 18 6.40 2.21 -0.06
C TRP A 18 7.35 1.51 -1.00
N VAL A 19 6.89 1.29 -2.23
CA VAL A 19 7.77 0.98 -3.36
C VAL A 19 8.14 2.28 -4.05
N THR A 20 9.40 2.69 -3.94
CA THR A 20 9.92 3.93 -4.55
C THR A 20 10.83 3.63 -5.75
N CYS A 21 11.29 4.69 -6.43
CA CYS A 21 12.20 4.60 -7.58
C CYS A 21 11.64 3.80 -8.76
N LEU A 22 10.31 3.84 -8.96
CA LEU A 22 9.67 3.26 -10.12
C LEU A 22 9.84 4.16 -11.36
N PRO A 23 9.80 3.60 -12.58
CA PRO A 23 9.73 4.41 -13.79
C PRO A 23 8.48 5.30 -13.78
N LEU A 24 8.52 6.43 -14.47
CA LEU A 24 7.39 7.35 -14.56
C LEU A 24 6.21 6.65 -15.25
N GLY A 25 5.07 6.59 -14.57
CA GLY A 25 3.82 6.00 -15.08
C GLY A 25 2.63 6.93 -14.94
N GLY A 26 1.65 6.76 -15.80
CA GLY A 26 0.38 7.46 -15.82
C GLY A 26 0.48 8.94 -16.17
N ASP A 27 -0.69 9.55 -16.34
CA ASP A 27 -0.81 10.97 -16.66
C ASP A 27 -0.21 11.88 -15.56
N ARG A 28 -0.10 11.36 -14.33
CA ARG A 28 0.50 12.04 -13.17
C ARG A 28 2.02 11.81 -13.04
N SER A 29 2.65 11.06 -13.95
CA SER A 29 4.08 10.73 -13.90
C SER A 29 4.52 10.09 -12.57
N CYS A 30 3.67 9.26 -11.96
CA CYS A 30 3.93 8.58 -10.71
C CYS A 30 5.23 7.77 -10.77
N ASN A 31 5.98 7.75 -9.67
CA ASN A 31 7.26 7.04 -9.52
C ASN A 31 7.40 6.34 -8.16
N ALA A 32 6.29 6.26 -7.41
CA ALA A 32 6.17 5.50 -6.19
C ALA A 32 4.81 4.80 -6.15
N CYS A 33 4.73 3.70 -5.42
CA CYS A 33 3.49 2.97 -5.18
C CYS A 33 3.41 2.63 -3.69
N LEU A 34 2.29 2.97 -3.07
CA LEU A 34 1.96 2.52 -1.73
C LEU A 34 1.27 1.17 -1.83
N VAL A 35 1.86 0.15 -1.22
CA VAL A 35 1.31 -1.20 -1.14
C VAL A 35 0.60 -1.33 0.20
N ILE A 36 -0.68 -1.67 0.18
CA ILE A 36 -1.48 -1.90 1.38
C ILE A 36 -1.99 -3.33 1.32
N VAL A 37 -1.77 -4.12 2.37
CA VAL A 37 -2.19 -5.52 2.38
C VAL A 37 -2.99 -5.85 3.61
N ASP A 38 -4.17 -6.42 3.40
CA ASP A 38 -5.01 -6.92 4.48
C ASP A 38 -4.38 -8.17 5.12
N ARG A 39 -4.16 -8.12 6.44
CA ARG A 39 -3.59 -9.24 7.18
C ARG A 39 -4.54 -10.44 7.23
N PHE A 40 -5.86 -10.24 7.13
CA PHE A 40 -6.84 -11.32 7.19
C PHE A 40 -6.93 -12.07 5.85
N SER A 41 -7.34 -11.38 4.79
CA SER A 41 -7.62 -11.97 3.47
C SER A 41 -6.39 -12.09 2.56
N LYS A 42 -5.27 -11.44 2.90
CA LYS A 42 -4.07 -11.34 2.05
C LYS A 42 -4.30 -10.55 0.75
N THR A 43 -5.41 -9.82 0.67
CA THR A 43 -5.74 -8.99 -0.48
C THR A 43 -4.90 -7.71 -0.50
N PRO A 44 -4.20 -7.39 -1.60
CA PRO A 44 -3.49 -6.14 -1.76
C PRO A 44 -4.37 -5.03 -2.35
N ILE A 45 -4.00 -3.78 -2.04
CA ILE A 45 -4.41 -2.56 -2.72
C ILE A 45 -3.12 -1.81 -3.09
N PHE A 46 -3.05 -1.31 -4.31
CA PHE A 46 -1.91 -0.57 -4.84
C PHE A 46 -2.33 0.85 -5.18
N LEU A 47 -1.67 1.84 -4.57
CA LEU A 47 -1.95 3.25 -4.82
C LEU A 47 -0.72 3.90 -5.46
N PRO A 48 -0.81 4.39 -6.72
CA PRO A 48 0.30 5.06 -7.36
C PRO A 48 0.42 6.51 -6.85
N PHE A 49 1.65 6.96 -6.63
CA PHE A 49 1.99 8.29 -6.14
C PHE A 49 3.16 8.88 -6.91
N HIS A 50 3.23 10.21 -6.90
CA HIS A 50 4.45 10.93 -7.20
C HIS A 50 5.29 11.07 -5.93
N LYS A 51 6.62 11.02 -6.03
CA LYS A 51 7.54 11.17 -4.88
C LYS A 51 7.30 12.46 -4.09
N ASP A 52 6.92 13.52 -4.81
CA ASP A 52 6.67 14.86 -4.26
C ASP A 52 5.25 15.02 -3.70
N ASP A 53 4.40 13.97 -3.79
CA ASP A 53 3.08 13.98 -3.14
C ASP A 53 3.25 14.12 -1.63
N THR A 54 2.49 15.04 -1.07
CA THR A 54 2.57 15.43 0.34
C THR A 54 1.89 14.40 1.24
N ALA A 55 2.09 14.54 2.55
CA ALA A 55 1.34 13.75 3.54
C ALA A 55 -0.18 13.97 3.43
N MET A 56 -0.62 15.15 3.01
CA MET A 56 -2.05 15.45 2.80
C MET A 56 -2.59 14.71 1.57
N ASP A 57 -1.85 14.72 0.46
CA ASP A 57 -2.25 14.01 -0.77
C ASP A 57 -2.34 12.50 -0.50
N THR A 58 -1.38 11.97 0.28
CA THR A 58 -1.37 10.58 0.74
C THR A 58 -2.61 10.25 1.56
N ALA A 59 -2.93 11.08 2.56
CA ALA A 59 -4.10 10.90 3.41
C ALA A 59 -5.41 10.94 2.60
N LEU A 60 -5.56 11.90 1.69
CA LEU A 60 -6.74 12.04 0.86
C LEU A 60 -6.96 10.82 -0.04
N LEU A 61 -5.91 10.34 -0.70
CA LEU A 61 -6.04 9.19 -1.60
C LEU A 61 -6.36 7.90 -0.83
N ILE A 62 -5.81 7.72 0.37
CA ILE A 62 -6.14 6.58 1.23
C ILE A 62 -7.60 6.65 1.71
N LEU A 63 -8.08 7.83 2.07
CA LEU A 63 -9.48 8.01 2.44
C LEU A 63 -10.42 7.68 1.27
N ASP A 64 -10.10 8.18 0.09
CA ASP A 64 -10.90 7.98 -1.12
C ASP A 64 -10.90 6.53 -1.61
N ARG A 65 -9.75 5.85 -1.62
CA ARG A 65 -9.61 4.53 -2.26
C ARG A 65 -9.68 3.34 -1.31
N VAL A 66 -9.29 3.54 -0.04
CA VAL A 66 -9.25 2.47 0.95
C VAL A 66 -10.44 2.60 1.88
N VAL A 67 -10.52 3.71 2.62
CA VAL A 67 -11.54 3.87 3.67
C VAL A 67 -12.95 3.89 3.11
N SER A 68 -13.16 4.41 1.90
CA SER A 68 -14.47 4.40 1.23
C SER A 68 -15.04 3.00 1.02
N TRP A 69 -14.18 2.00 0.79
CA TRP A 69 -14.58 0.62 0.50
C TRP A 69 -14.44 -0.30 1.74
N THR A 70 -13.38 -0.14 2.52
CA THR A 70 -13.07 -0.98 3.67
C THR A 70 -13.70 -0.50 4.98
N GLY A 71 -14.12 0.76 5.02
CA GLY A 71 -14.38 1.50 6.26
C GLY A 71 -13.08 1.87 6.97
N ILE A 72 -13.22 2.43 8.18
CA ILE A 72 -12.09 2.89 8.99
C ILE A 72 -11.24 1.69 9.44
N LEU A 73 -9.95 1.75 9.11
CA LEU A 73 -8.96 0.76 9.52
C LEU A 73 -8.74 0.82 11.03
N THR A 74 -8.68 -0.34 11.69
CA THR A 74 -8.53 -0.39 13.15
C THR A 74 -7.07 -0.33 13.56
N ASN A 75 -6.18 -1.03 12.83
CA ASN A 75 -4.75 -1.01 13.10
C ASN A 75 -3.94 -1.00 11.79
N ILE A 76 -3.04 -0.03 11.67
CA ILE A 76 -2.10 0.08 10.55
C ILE A 76 -0.71 -0.26 11.06
N ILE A 77 -0.04 -1.14 10.33
CA ILE A 77 1.36 -1.50 10.56
C ILE A 77 2.15 -0.97 9.38
N SER A 78 3.07 -0.04 9.63
CA SER A 78 3.92 0.54 8.59
C SER A 78 5.38 0.49 9.01
N ASP A 79 6.29 0.69 8.07
CA ASP A 79 7.68 0.99 8.37
C ASP A 79 7.83 2.40 9.00
N SER A 80 9.07 2.81 9.26
CA SER A 80 9.39 4.11 9.87
C SER A 80 9.50 5.25 8.85
N ASP A 81 8.90 5.13 7.67
CA ASP A 81 8.94 6.19 6.66
C ASP A 81 8.37 7.52 7.21
N GLN A 82 8.98 8.64 6.82
CA GLN A 82 8.61 9.97 7.29
C GLN A 82 7.16 10.33 6.93
N LYS A 83 6.62 9.81 5.84
CA LYS A 83 5.23 10.02 5.43
C LYS A 83 4.24 9.41 6.45
N PHE A 84 4.57 8.23 7.00
CA PHE A 84 3.77 7.54 8.02
C PHE A 84 4.02 7.99 9.46
N THR A 85 5.01 8.85 9.68
CA THR A 85 5.32 9.40 11.02
C THR A 85 5.05 10.91 11.11
N SER A 86 4.50 11.51 10.04
CA SER A 86 4.18 12.93 10.01
C SER A 86 3.09 13.30 11.06
N PRO A 87 3.11 14.54 11.59
CA PRO A 87 2.07 15.00 12.51
C PRO A 87 0.66 14.94 11.91
N LEU A 88 0.54 15.23 10.60
CA LEU A 88 -0.73 15.13 9.88
C LEU A 88 -1.27 13.71 9.92
N TRP A 89 -0.45 12.72 9.55
CA TRP A 89 -0.81 11.31 9.54
C TRP A 89 -1.21 10.81 10.94
N THR A 90 -0.40 11.16 11.94
CA THR A 90 -0.65 10.77 13.34
C THR A 90 -1.96 11.35 13.85
N ASN A 91 -2.18 12.66 13.65
CA ASN A 91 -3.40 13.34 14.11
C ASN A 91 -4.66 12.86 13.38
N LEU A 92 -4.55 12.56 12.07
CA LEU A 92 -5.64 12.02 11.27
C LEU A 92 -6.10 10.67 11.81
N HIS A 93 -5.17 9.72 12.00
CA HIS A 93 -5.50 8.39 12.49
C HIS A 93 -5.92 8.38 13.96
N GLN A 94 -5.37 9.28 14.78
CA GLN A 94 -5.86 9.49 16.14
C GLN A 94 -7.32 9.95 16.16
N SER A 95 -7.71 10.83 15.22
CA SER A 95 -9.10 11.31 15.09
C SER A 95 -10.07 10.19 14.66
N PHE A 96 -9.60 9.24 13.85
CA PHE A 96 -10.37 8.05 13.48
C PHE A 96 -10.38 6.94 14.53
N GLY A 97 -9.57 7.07 15.60
CA GLY A 97 -9.34 5.99 16.55
C GLY A 97 -8.54 4.81 15.96
N THR A 98 -7.87 5.01 14.82
CA THR A 98 -6.98 4.02 14.21
C THR A 98 -5.67 3.95 14.99
N LYS A 99 -5.24 2.73 15.30
CA LYS A 99 -3.96 2.49 15.95
C LYS A 99 -2.83 2.39 14.93
N LEU A 100 -1.83 3.26 15.06
CA LEU A 100 -0.60 3.20 14.26
C LEU A 100 0.46 2.38 14.99
N SER A 101 1.03 1.39 14.32
CA SER A 101 2.10 0.53 14.83
C SER A 101 3.28 0.59 13.87
N VAL A 102 4.42 1.13 14.31
CA VAL A 102 5.64 1.11 13.51
C VAL A 102 6.30 -0.26 13.64
N ALA A 103 6.49 -0.95 12.53
CA ALA A 103 7.25 -2.18 12.46
C ALA A 103 8.72 -1.86 12.73
N THR A 104 9.22 -2.30 13.89
CA THR A 104 10.65 -2.25 14.22
C THR A 104 11.26 -3.61 13.91
N ALA A 105 12.52 -3.63 13.45
CA ALA A 105 13.27 -4.83 13.06
C ALA A 105 13.34 -5.97 14.11
N TYR A 106 12.83 -5.73 15.33
CA TYR A 106 12.89 -6.63 16.48
C TYR A 106 11.67 -7.53 16.69
N HIS A 107 10.62 -7.48 15.85
CA HIS A 107 9.40 -8.30 16.02
C HIS A 107 9.07 -9.27 14.86
N PRO A 108 10.04 -10.08 14.36
CA PRO A 108 9.90 -10.89 13.15
C PRO A 108 8.79 -11.96 13.18
N GLN A 109 8.38 -12.45 14.36
CA GLN A 109 7.40 -13.56 14.43
C GLN A 109 5.95 -13.15 14.15
N ALA A 110 5.53 -11.94 14.52
CA ALA A 110 4.15 -11.49 14.29
C ALA A 110 3.97 -10.80 12.93
N VAL A 111 5.05 -10.19 12.42
CA VAL A 111 5.06 -9.40 11.19
C VAL A 111 5.60 -10.21 9.99
N GLY A 112 6.40 -11.26 10.21
CA GLY A 112 7.14 -11.97 9.16
C GLY A 112 6.33 -12.68 8.06
N LEU A 113 5.04 -12.95 8.27
CA LEU A 113 4.17 -13.43 7.18
C LEU A 113 3.69 -12.28 6.29
N ALA A 114 3.35 -11.14 6.89
CA ALA A 114 2.93 -9.97 6.14
C ALA A 114 4.13 -9.26 5.48
N GLU A 115 5.29 -9.22 6.14
CA GLU A 115 6.55 -8.73 5.56
C GLU A 115 6.94 -9.51 4.31
N ARG A 116 6.91 -10.85 4.34
CA ARG A 116 7.20 -11.67 3.15
C ARG A 116 6.22 -11.43 2.02
N MET A 117 4.95 -11.23 2.36
CA MET A 117 3.90 -10.94 1.38
C MET A 117 4.11 -9.56 0.76
N ILE A 118 4.35 -8.53 1.57
CA ILE A 118 4.71 -7.19 1.08
C ILE A 118 5.94 -7.28 0.17
N GLN A 119 7.03 -7.89 0.61
CA GLN A 119 8.24 -8.03 -0.20
C GLN A 119 7.97 -8.69 -1.55
N THR A 120 7.15 -9.74 -1.58
CA THR A 120 6.76 -10.41 -2.84
C THR A 120 5.98 -9.47 -3.75
N LEU A 121 5.05 -8.68 -3.19
CA LEU A 121 4.27 -7.71 -3.95
C LEU A 121 5.14 -6.53 -4.41
N GLU A 122 6.11 -6.08 -3.61
CA GLU A 122 7.07 -5.06 -4.01
C GLU A 122 7.93 -5.51 -5.19
N ASP A 123 8.50 -6.71 -5.09
CA ASP A 123 9.33 -7.28 -6.14
C ASP A 123 8.51 -7.47 -7.41
N MET A 124 7.25 -7.91 -7.26
CA MET A 124 6.33 -8.01 -8.38
C MET A 124 6.06 -6.63 -9.00
N VAL A 125 5.75 -5.59 -8.23
CA VAL A 125 5.58 -4.22 -8.74
C VAL A 125 6.85 -3.74 -9.44
N ARG A 126 8.03 -3.96 -8.85
CA ARG A 126 9.31 -3.57 -9.46
C ARG A 126 9.56 -4.28 -10.78
N ILE A 127 9.37 -5.61 -10.84
CA ILE A 127 9.51 -6.39 -12.07
C ILE A 127 8.50 -5.92 -13.10
N PHE A 128 7.25 -5.77 -12.69
CA PHE A 128 6.14 -5.38 -13.55
C PHE A 128 6.37 -3.98 -14.16
N CYS A 129 6.86 -3.02 -13.38
CA CYS A 129 7.21 -1.69 -13.85
C CYS A 129 8.52 -1.67 -14.67
N ALA A 130 9.54 -2.44 -14.28
CA ALA A 130 10.85 -2.43 -14.92
C ALA A 130 10.87 -3.12 -16.30
N TYR A 131 10.13 -4.22 -16.46
CA TYR A 131 10.13 -4.98 -17.70
C TYR A 131 9.21 -4.42 -18.78
N GLY A 132 8.55 -3.29 -18.54
CA GLY A 132 7.76 -2.58 -19.55
C GLY A 132 6.81 -3.51 -20.30
N LEU A 133 6.19 -4.46 -19.57
CA LEU A 133 5.27 -5.42 -20.16
C LEU A 133 4.22 -4.63 -20.96
N GLU A 134 4.18 -4.85 -22.27
CA GLU A 134 3.21 -4.19 -23.14
C GLU A 134 1.85 -4.83 -22.91
N PHE A 135 0.92 -4.05 -22.38
CA PHE A 135 -0.47 -4.49 -22.28
C PHE A 135 -1.32 -3.74 -23.27
N LYS A 136 -2.20 -4.49 -23.94
CA LYS A 136 -3.16 -3.91 -24.85
C LYS A 136 -4.31 -3.30 -24.04
N ASP A 137 -4.36 -1.98 -23.96
CA ASP A 137 -5.51 -1.24 -23.47
C ASP A 137 -6.44 -0.85 -24.63
N PHE A 138 -7.47 -0.04 -24.35
CA PHE A 138 -8.40 0.44 -25.39
C PHE A 138 -7.77 1.41 -26.40
N ASN A 139 -6.60 1.97 -26.09
CA ASN A 139 -5.87 2.97 -26.88
C ASN A 139 -4.62 2.41 -27.59
N GLY A 140 -4.18 1.19 -27.29
CA GLY A 140 -3.01 0.56 -27.93
C GLY A 140 -2.22 -0.31 -26.96
N PHE A 141 -0.92 -0.47 -27.21
CA PHE A 141 0.01 -1.05 -26.24
C PHE A 141 0.51 0.07 -25.33
N THR A 142 0.33 -0.08 -24.02
CA THR A 142 0.81 0.87 -23.02
C THR A 142 1.88 0.24 -22.14
N HIS A 143 2.91 1.01 -21.82
CA HIS A 143 3.88 0.70 -20.76
C HIS A 143 3.48 1.35 -19.43
N ASP A 144 2.27 1.89 -19.35
CA ASP A 144 1.79 2.56 -18.15
C ASP A 144 1.39 1.56 -17.05
N TRP A 145 2.33 1.31 -16.16
CA TRP A 145 2.12 0.47 -14.99
C TRP A 145 1.00 0.97 -14.06
N CYS A 146 0.64 2.26 -14.08
CA CYS A 146 -0.45 2.78 -13.23
C CYS A 146 -1.81 2.18 -13.61
N THR A 147 -2.09 2.01 -14.90
CA THR A 147 -3.36 1.40 -15.37
C THR A 147 -3.48 -0.07 -14.99
N LEU A 148 -2.35 -0.72 -14.78
CA LEU A 148 -2.24 -2.16 -14.61
C LEU A 148 -2.28 -2.61 -13.16
N LEU A 149 -2.07 -1.69 -12.22
CA LEU A 149 -2.25 -1.95 -10.79
C LEU A 149 -3.63 -2.54 -10.51
N LEU A 150 -4.68 -2.06 -11.19
CA LEU A 150 -6.03 -2.58 -11.00
C LEU A 150 -6.15 -4.05 -11.46
N ALA A 151 -5.51 -4.41 -12.57
CA ALA A 151 -5.48 -5.79 -13.05
C ALA A 151 -4.72 -6.70 -12.07
N LEU A 152 -3.64 -6.19 -11.47
CA LEU A 152 -2.85 -6.87 -10.45
C LEU A 152 -3.66 -7.11 -9.17
N GLU A 153 -4.42 -6.12 -8.70
CA GLU A 153 -5.33 -6.28 -7.56
C GLU A 153 -6.39 -7.34 -7.83
N LEU A 154 -6.97 -7.34 -9.04
CA LEU A 154 -7.99 -8.31 -9.43
C LEU A 154 -7.43 -9.74 -9.46
N ALA A 155 -6.22 -9.93 -9.98
CA ALA A 155 -5.57 -11.24 -10.03
C ALA A 155 -5.31 -11.85 -8.64
N TYR A 156 -5.10 -11.01 -7.61
CA TYR A 156 -4.95 -11.47 -6.23
C TYR A 156 -6.28 -11.70 -5.50
N LYS A 157 -7.39 -11.23 -6.06
CA LYS A 157 -8.75 -11.37 -5.48
C LYS A 157 -9.48 -12.62 -6.01
N THR A 158 -8.94 -13.32 -7.01
CA THR A 158 -9.50 -14.55 -7.63
C THR A 158 -8.87 -15.81 -7.07
#